data_AF-A0A285T5R0-F1
#
_entry.id   AF-A0A285T5R0-F1
#
_cell.length_a   1.000
_cell.length_b   1.000
_cell.length_c   1.000
_cell.angle_alpha   90.00
_cell.angle_beta   90.00
_cell.angle_gamma   90.00
#
_symmetry.space_group_name_H-M   'P 1'
#
loop_
_entity.id
_entity.type
_entity.pdbx_description
1 polymer ?
#
loop_
_entity_poly.entity_id
_entity_poly.type
_entity_poly.pdbx_seq_one_letter_code
_entity_poly.pdbx_strand_id
1 'polypeptide(L)'
;MSDKHGNADRLDVDISEIPLPPDELTEALDNSRPEAGRPLAEKPEVAALDFLSDAGTREADIPLDHPFSLDGRDIRTIKVRKLTVIEVAEVSSRAGKTGFDLYDIYAAMTGLPAAVLRGLLDDDGEAVIGKAYDFLPRAFRTEGD
;
A
#
# COMPACT_ATOMS: atom_id res chain seq x y z
N MET A 1 36.91 32.24 15.03
CA MET A 1 36.31 30.90 14.90
C MET A 1 35.47 30.92 13.64
N SER A 2 36.03 30.33 12.59
CA SER A 2 35.33 30.04 11.35
C SER A 2 34.30 28.96 11.61
N ASP A 3 33.09 29.08 11.09
CA ASP A 3 32.36 27.92 10.60
C ASP A 3 31.54 28.30 9.37
N LYS A 4 31.89 27.60 8.29
CA LYS A 4 31.30 27.62 6.96
C LYS A 4 29.90 27.02 7.04
N HIS A 5 28.88 27.74 6.59
CA HIS A 5 27.70 27.07 6.02
C HIS A 5 27.89 26.99 4.51
N GLY A 6 28.54 25.90 4.10
CA GLY A 6 28.61 25.48 2.71
C GLY A 6 27.39 24.62 2.35
N ASN A 7 26.93 24.86 1.13
CA ASN A 7 26.11 24.00 0.29
C ASN A 7 24.59 24.03 0.49
N ALA A 8 23.98 25.14 0.05
CA ALA A 8 22.65 25.13 -0.53
C ALA A 8 22.76 25.49 -2.02
N ASP A 9 23.55 24.73 -2.79
CA ASP A 9 23.46 24.80 -4.26
C ASP A 9 22.24 23.98 -4.71
N ARG A 10 21.06 24.52 -4.40
CA ARG A 10 19.77 23.98 -4.80
C ARG A 10 19.32 24.80 -6.01
N LEU A 11 20.03 24.62 -7.13
CA LEU A 11 19.80 25.17 -8.47
C LEU A 11 18.62 26.17 -8.54
N ASP A 12 18.87 27.40 -8.11
CA ASP A 12 17.91 28.51 -8.17
C ASP A 12 17.99 29.07 -9.60
N VAL A 13 17.47 28.31 -10.56
CA VAL A 13 17.46 28.66 -11.99
C VAL A 13 16.15 29.35 -12.30
N ASP A 14 16.23 30.59 -12.76
CA ASP A 14 15.07 31.34 -13.24
C ASP A 14 14.49 30.60 -14.45
N ILE A 15 13.20 30.23 -14.37
CA ILE A 15 12.48 29.49 -15.41
C ILE A 15 12.55 30.23 -16.76
N SER A 16 12.71 31.56 -16.75
CA SER A 16 12.86 32.37 -17.95
C SER A 16 14.20 32.19 -18.67
N GLU A 17 15.22 31.61 -18.02
CA GLU A 17 16.52 31.30 -18.62
C GLU A 17 16.57 29.90 -19.24
N ILE A 18 15.55 29.06 -19.04
CA ILE A 18 15.49 27.73 -19.64
C ILE A 18 15.08 27.89 -21.12
N PRO A 19 15.98 27.63 -22.09
CA PRO A 19 15.64 27.77 -23.49
C PRO A 19 14.55 26.76 -23.85
N LEU A 20 13.53 27.23 -24.57
CA LEU A 20 12.52 26.34 -25.12
C LEU A 20 13.19 25.35 -26.09
N PRO A 21 12.70 24.09 -26.14
CA PRO A 21 13.15 23.16 -27.15
C PRO A 21 12.84 23.71 -28.55
N PRO A 22 13.71 23.47 -29.55
CA PRO A 22 13.45 23.78 -30.95
C PRO A 22 12.09 23.25 -31.41
N ASP A 23 11.35 24.04 -32.19
CA ASP A 23 9.98 23.73 -32.64
C ASP A 23 9.87 22.37 -33.34
N GLU A 24 10.89 21.96 -34.10
CA GLU A 24 10.97 20.66 -34.77
C GLU A 24 10.86 19.46 -33.81
N LEU A 25 11.37 19.60 -32.58
CA LEU A 25 11.31 18.56 -31.55
C LEU A 25 9.95 18.53 -30.86
N THR A 26 9.29 19.68 -30.72
CA THR A 26 7.95 19.81 -30.12
C THR A 26 6.86 19.34 -31.07
N GLU A 27 6.98 19.63 -32.37
CA GLU A 27 6.03 19.15 -33.40
C GLU A 27 6.09 17.63 -33.61
N ALA A 28 7.25 17.01 -33.36
CA ALA A 28 7.40 15.55 -33.43
C ALA A 28 6.77 14.80 -32.24
N LEU A 29 6.42 15.49 -31.16
CA LEU A 29 5.85 14.90 -29.94
C LEU A 29 4.31 14.91 -30.01
N ASP A 30 3.77 14.07 -30.90
CA ASP A 30 2.34 13.84 -31.00
C ASP A 30 1.81 12.96 -29.85
N ASN A 31 1.39 13.60 -28.76
CA ASN A 31 0.72 12.94 -27.63
C ASN A 31 -0.78 12.66 -27.88
N SER A 32 -1.31 12.96 -29.08
CA SER A 32 -2.70 12.65 -29.43
C SER A 32 -2.91 11.19 -29.81
N ARG A 33 -1.82 10.44 -30.02
CA ARG A 33 -1.87 9.00 -30.23
C ARG A 33 -2.20 8.31 -28.91
N PRO A 34 -3.33 7.58 -28.80
CA PRO A 34 -3.53 6.71 -27.65
C PRO A 34 -2.38 5.72 -27.62
N GLU A 35 -1.66 5.65 -26.49
CA GLU A 35 -0.72 4.55 -26.25
C GLU A 35 -1.45 3.25 -26.56
N ALA A 36 -0.95 2.50 -27.53
CA ALA A 36 -1.50 1.19 -27.84
C ALA A 36 -1.45 0.38 -26.55
N GLY A 37 -2.62 0.18 -25.94
CA GLY A 37 -2.74 -0.38 -24.61
C GLY A 37 -1.95 -1.68 -24.55
N ARG A 38 -0.95 -1.73 -23.66
CA ARG A 38 -0.32 -3.01 -23.34
C ARG A 38 -1.46 -3.98 -22.98
N PRO A 39 -1.45 -5.21 -23.53
CA PRO A 39 -2.45 -6.20 -23.16
C PRO A 39 -2.54 -6.25 -21.63
N LEU A 40 -3.76 -6.09 -21.09
CA LEU A 40 -3.99 -6.37 -19.68
C LEU A 40 -3.52 -7.81 -19.46
N ALA A 41 -2.45 -7.97 -18.68
CA ALA A 41 -1.96 -9.30 -18.32
C ALA A 41 -3.13 -10.10 -17.75
N GLU A 42 -3.40 -11.27 -18.33
CA GLU A 42 -4.44 -12.16 -17.81
C GLU A 42 -4.14 -12.49 -16.36
N LYS A 43 -5.16 -12.41 -15.50
CA LYS A 43 -5.02 -12.82 -14.10
C LYS A 43 -4.71 -14.31 -14.08
N PRO A 44 -3.72 -14.76 -13.28
CA PRO A 44 -3.38 -16.17 -13.19
C PRO A 44 -4.59 -16.97 -12.66
N GLU A 45 -4.72 -18.21 -13.11
CA GLU A 45 -5.71 -19.14 -12.57
C GLU A 45 -5.36 -19.48 -11.11
N VAL A 46 -6.35 -19.38 -10.21
CA VAL A 46 -6.19 -19.63 -8.77
C VAL A 46 -7.14 -20.73 -8.34
N ALA A 47 -6.60 -21.83 -7.83
CA ALA A 47 -7.40 -22.91 -7.25
C ALA A 47 -7.91 -22.52 -5.85
N ALA A 48 -9.15 -22.89 -5.54
CA ALA A 48 -9.67 -22.83 -4.18
C ALA A 48 -9.06 -23.98 -3.36
N LEU A 49 -8.46 -23.66 -2.21
CA LEU A 49 -7.77 -24.63 -1.37
C LEU A 49 -8.52 -24.81 -0.05
N ASP A 50 -8.84 -26.07 0.27
CA ASP A 50 -9.38 -26.45 1.57
C ASP A 50 -8.23 -26.74 2.54
N PHE A 51 -7.78 -25.71 3.27
CA PHE A 51 -6.70 -25.89 4.23
C PHE A 51 -7.18 -26.73 5.43
N LEU A 52 -6.44 -27.79 5.71
CA LEU A 52 -6.70 -28.72 6.82
C LEU A 52 -6.17 -28.25 8.18
N SER A 53 -5.43 -27.13 8.21
CA SER A 53 -4.93 -26.52 9.45
C SER A 53 -6.05 -25.82 10.23
N ASP A 54 -5.88 -25.76 11.55
CA ASP A 54 -6.79 -25.02 12.42
C ASP A 54 -6.98 -23.57 11.96
N ALA A 55 -8.23 -23.09 11.98
CA ALA A 55 -8.56 -21.73 11.55
C ALA A 55 -7.77 -20.66 12.33
N GLY A 56 -7.59 -20.85 13.63
CA GLY A 56 -6.82 -19.92 14.48
C GLY A 56 -5.36 -19.71 14.06
N THR A 57 -4.79 -20.60 13.24
CA THR A 57 -3.42 -20.45 12.71
C THR A 57 -3.33 -19.51 11.51
N ARG A 58 -4.48 -19.18 10.91
CA ARG A 58 -4.62 -18.41 9.66
C ARG A 58 -5.59 -17.23 9.78
N GLU A 59 -6.43 -17.23 10.80
CA GLU A 59 -7.46 -16.21 11.03
C GLU A 59 -7.56 -15.92 12.53
N ALA A 60 -7.91 -14.69 12.86
CA ALA A 60 -8.20 -14.25 14.22
C ALA A 60 -9.30 -13.19 14.19
N ASP A 61 -10.23 -13.27 15.14
CA ASP A 61 -11.28 -12.27 15.31
C ASP A 61 -10.91 -11.39 16.51
N ILE A 62 -10.77 -10.09 16.27
CA ILE A 62 -10.38 -9.09 17.27
C ILE A 62 -11.62 -8.29 17.67
N PRO A 63 -12.17 -8.48 18.89
CA PRO A 63 -13.25 -7.64 19.39
C PRO A 63 -12.75 -6.22 19.59
N LEU A 64 -13.58 -5.24 19.27
CA LEU A 64 -13.27 -3.81 19.45
C LEU A 64 -13.84 -3.32 20.77
N ASP A 65 -13.04 -2.60 21.54
CA ASP A 65 -13.48 -1.88 22.74
C ASP A 65 -14.30 -0.64 22.34
N HIS A 66 -14.00 -0.07 21.16
CA HIS A 66 -14.69 1.08 20.61
C HIS A 66 -15.33 0.74 19.24
N PRO A 67 -16.46 0.00 19.26
CA PRO A 67 -17.16 -0.33 18.03
C PRO A 67 -17.65 0.93 17.31
N PHE A 68 -17.66 0.90 15.98
CA PHE A 68 -18.03 2.03 15.14
C PHE A 68 -19.01 1.62 14.04
N SER A 69 -19.69 2.60 13.44
CA SER A 69 -20.55 2.39 12.28
C SER A 69 -19.82 2.80 11.00
N LEU A 70 -19.80 1.92 10.01
CA LEU A 70 -19.24 2.19 8.69
C LEU A 70 -20.26 1.78 7.63
N ASP A 71 -20.66 2.72 6.77
CA ASP A 71 -21.66 2.52 5.73
C ASP A 71 -22.98 1.91 6.26
N GLY A 72 -23.40 2.34 7.45
CA GLY A 72 -24.62 1.85 8.11
C GLY A 72 -24.49 0.45 8.71
N ARG A 73 -23.28 -0.11 8.80
CA ARG A 73 -23.01 -1.39 9.45
C ARG A 73 -22.21 -1.18 10.74
N ASP A 74 -22.68 -1.79 11.81
CA ASP A 74 -21.95 -1.84 13.08
C ASP A 74 -20.77 -2.80 12.98
N ILE A 75 -19.56 -2.27 13.14
CA ILE A 75 -18.33 -3.04 13.23
C ILE A 75 -17.95 -3.15 14.71
N ARG A 76 -18.08 -4.36 15.24
CA ARG A 76 -17.75 -4.72 16.63
C ARG A 76 -16.56 -5.66 16.75
N THR A 77 -16.16 -6.24 15.63
CA THR A 77 -15.10 -7.23 15.55
C THR A 77 -14.44 -7.10 14.19
N ILE A 78 -13.11 -7.08 14.17
CA ILE A 78 -12.32 -7.08 12.94
C ILE A 78 -11.68 -8.46 12.80
N LYS A 79 -11.99 -9.15 11.71
CA LYS A 79 -11.32 -10.40 11.34
C LYS A 79 -10.00 -10.07 10.65
N VAL A 80 -8.91 -10.66 11.11
CA VAL A 80 -7.59 -10.59 10.51
C VAL A 80 -7.23 -11.96 9.97
N ARG A 81 -6.80 -12.06 8.71
CA ARG A 81 -6.39 -13.33 8.09
C ARG A 81 -5.02 -13.26 7.42
N LYS A 82 -4.39 -14.41 7.27
CA LYS A 82 -3.23 -14.59 6.39
C LYS A 82 -3.64 -14.45 4.93
N LEU A 83 -2.75 -13.83 4.15
CA LEU A 83 -2.89 -13.71 2.71
C LEU A 83 -2.41 -14.98 2.01
N THR A 84 -3.07 -15.33 0.91
CA THR A 84 -2.60 -16.33 -0.04
C THR A 84 -1.42 -15.79 -0.86
N VAL A 85 -0.70 -16.68 -1.55
CA VAL A 85 0.46 -16.30 -2.38
C VAL A 85 0.08 -15.26 -3.44
N ILE A 86 -1.07 -15.41 -4.09
CA ILE A 86 -1.50 -14.47 -5.12
C ILE A 86 -1.87 -13.10 -4.53
N GLU A 87 -2.53 -13.07 -3.38
CA GLU A 87 -2.88 -11.81 -2.70
C GLU A 87 -1.62 -11.06 -2.23
N VAL A 88 -0.59 -11.78 -1.75
CA VAL A 88 0.72 -11.19 -1.44
C VAL A 88 1.34 -10.56 -2.69
N ALA A 89 1.31 -11.26 -3.83
CA ALA A 89 1.85 -10.73 -5.09
C ALA A 89 1.08 -9.49 -5.57
N GLU A 90 -0.25 -9.47 -5.43
CA GLU A 90 -1.09 -8.32 -5.78
C GLU A 90 -0.74 -7.09 -4.92
N VAL A 91 -0.56 -7.26 -3.60
CA VAL A 91 -0.18 -6.16 -2.72
C VAL A 91 1.23 -5.65 -3.06
N SER A 92 2.20 -6.55 -3.27
CA SER A 92 3.56 -6.18 -3.74
C SER A 92 3.54 -5.38 -5.03
N SER A 93 2.72 -5.79 -6.00
CA SER A 93 2.61 -5.12 -7.30
C SER A 93 2.05 -3.70 -7.19
N ARG A 94 1.10 -3.48 -6.27
CA ARG A 94 0.57 -2.14 -5.99
C ARG A 94 1.62 -1.24 -5.35
N ALA A 95 2.31 -1.75 -4.34
CA ALA A 95 3.35 -1.00 -3.63
C ALA A 95 4.49 -0.51 -4.56
N GLY A 96 4.88 -1.32 -5.54
CA GLY A 96 5.90 -0.93 -6.53
C GLY A 96 5.50 0.26 -7.42
N LYS A 97 4.20 0.62 -7.47
CA LYS A 97 3.68 1.71 -8.32
C LYS A 97 3.46 3.02 -7.57
N THR A 98 3.06 2.96 -6.30
CA THR A 98 2.62 4.13 -5.51
C THR A 98 3.47 4.38 -4.25
N GLY A 99 4.50 3.58 -4.03
CA GLY A 99 5.21 3.50 -2.76
C GLY A 99 4.62 2.41 -1.86
N PHE A 100 5.46 1.82 -1.01
CA PHE A 100 5.08 0.73 -0.12
C PHE A 100 4.52 1.28 1.20
N ASP A 101 3.28 0.91 1.50
CA ASP A 101 2.58 1.27 2.73
C ASP A 101 2.08 -0.01 3.42
N LEU A 102 2.51 -0.24 4.67
CA LEU A 102 2.12 -1.42 5.45
C LEU A 102 0.60 -1.50 5.65
N TYR A 103 -0.10 -0.36 5.70
CA TYR A 103 -1.56 -0.36 5.85
C TYR A 103 -2.29 -0.92 4.63
N ASP A 104 -1.67 -0.95 3.44
CA ASP A 104 -2.26 -1.62 2.27
C ASP A 104 -2.26 -3.14 2.45
N ILE A 105 -1.26 -3.68 3.14
CA ILE A 105 -1.22 -5.10 3.50
C ILE A 105 -2.27 -5.39 4.58
N TYR A 106 -2.32 -4.56 5.63
CA TYR A 106 -3.31 -4.74 6.71
C TYR A 106 -4.74 -4.60 6.18
N ALA A 107 -4.98 -3.72 5.21
CA ALA A 107 -6.25 -3.60 4.52
C ALA A 107 -6.63 -4.90 3.79
N ALA A 108 -5.68 -5.51 3.07
CA ALA A 108 -5.90 -6.80 2.41
C ALA A 108 -6.18 -7.93 3.43
N MET A 109 -5.53 -7.89 4.59
CA MET A 109 -5.67 -8.89 5.65
C MET A 109 -6.98 -8.77 6.44
N THR A 110 -7.55 -7.58 6.53
CA THR A 110 -8.79 -7.31 7.29
C THR A 110 -10.03 -7.18 6.40
N GLY A 111 -9.82 -6.89 5.12
CA GLY A 111 -10.88 -6.50 4.20
C GLY A 111 -11.42 -5.08 4.44
N LEU A 112 -10.83 -4.31 5.36
CA LEU A 112 -11.20 -2.94 5.63
C LEU A 112 -10.25 -1.98 4.89
N PRO A 113 -10.74 -0.80 4.44
CA PRO A 113 -9.87 0.21 3.83
C PRO A 113 -8.76 0.66 4.79
N ALA A 114 -7.57 0.94 4.24
CA ALA A 114 -6.43 1.44 5.01
C ALA A 114 -6.76 2.72 5.82
N ALA A 115 -7.63 3.58 5.28
CA ALA A 115 -8.11 4.79 5.97
C ALA A 115 -8.96 4.46 7.22
N VAL A 116 -9.73 3.37 7.20
CA VAL A 116 -10.53 2.93 8.35
C VAL A 116 -9.61 2.42 9.46
N LEU A 117 -8.60 1.62 9.10
CA LEU A 117 -7.62 1.11 10.07
C LEU A 117 -6.84 2.22 10.77
N ARG A 118 -6.50 3.30 10.06
CA ARG A 118 -5.86 4.49 10.64
C ARG A 118 -6.79 5.33 11.52
N GLY A 119 -8.10 5.15 11.37
CA GLY A 119 -9.11 5.86 12.16
C GLY A 119 -9.54 5.12 13.42
N LEU A 120 -9.00 3.91 13.68
CA LEU A 120 -9.24 3.20 14.93
C LEU A 120 -8.66 3.99 16.11
N LEU A 121 -9.31 3.89 17.27
CA LEU A 121 -8.72 4.39 18.52
C LEU A 121 -7.48 3.57 18.87
N ASP A 122 -6.55 4.20 19.60
CA ASP A 122 -5.19 3.71 19.81
C ASP A 122 -5.13 2.24 20.24
N ASP A 123 -5.88 1.87 21.29
CA ASP A 123 -5.93 0.49 21.83
C ASP A 123 -6.47 -0.54 20.81
N ASP A 124 -7.55 -0.20 20.10
CA ASP A 124 -8.13 -1.04 19.05
C ASP A 124 -7.20 -1.16 17.83
N GLY A 125 -6.54 -0.06 17.48
CA GLY A 125 -5.54 0.01 16.42
C GLY A 125 -4.33 -0.88 16.73
N GLU A 126 -3.79 -0.78 17.95
CA GLU A 126 -2.68 -1.61 18.42
C GLU A 126 -3.06 -3.09 18.41
N ALA A 127 -4.25 -3.46 18.92
CA ALA A 127 -4.70 -4.85 18.95
C ALA A 127 -4.84 -5.45 17.53
N VAL A 128 -5.45 -4.71 16.60
CA VAL A 128 -5.64 -5.16 15.21
C VAL A 128 -4.32 -5.23 14.47
N ILE A 129 -3.47 -4.20 14.58
CA ILE A 129 -2.18 -4.14 13.88
C ILE A 129 -1.22 -5.18 14.45
N GLY A 130 -1.17 -5.36 15.77
CA GLY A 130 -0.35 -6.40 16.41
C GLY A 130 -0.69 -7.80 15.88
N LYS A 131 -1.98 -8.11 15.77
CA LYS A 131 -2.40 -9.39 15.18
C LYS A 131 -2.12 -9.46 13.68
N ALA A 132 -2.29 -8.37 12.94
CA ALA A 132 -1.94 -8.33 11.53
C ALA A 132 -0.42 -8.53 11.32
N TYR A 133 0.41 -8.01 12.22
CA TYR A 133 1.85 -8.18 12.19
C TYR A 133 2.27 -9.65 12.41
N ASP A 134 1.62 -10.37 13.32
CA ASP A 134 1.85 -11.83 13.51
C ASP A 134 1.68 -12.61 12.19
N PHE A 135 0.70 -12.20 11.39
CA PHE A 135 0.33 -12.82 10.13
C PHE A 135 1.02 -12.20 8.91
N LEU A 136 1.78 -11.11 9.11
CA LEU A 136 2.47 -10.40 8.05
C LEU A 136 3.46 -11.35 7.34
N PRO A 137 3.42 -11.46 5.99
CA PRO A 137 4.40 -12.24 5.26
C PRO A 137 5.82 -11.79 5.56
N ARG A 138 6.76 -12.74 5.67
CA ARG A 138 8.15 -12.47 6.05
C ARG A 138 8.83 -11.41 5.17
N ALA A 139 8.50 -11.38 3.87
CA ALA A 139 9.06 -10.42 2.92
C ALA A 139 8.77 -8.94 3.26
N PHE A 140 7.77 -8.67 4.10
CA PHE A 140 7.38 -7.31 4.49
C PHE A 140 7.69 -6.98 5.95
N ARG A 141 8.25 -7.94 6.70
CA ARG A 141 8.74 -7.67 8.04
C ARG A 141 10.06 -6.91 7.88
N THR A 142 10.01 -5.59 8.00
CA THR A 142 11.20 -4.81 8.29
C THR A 142 11.69 -5.24 9.66
N GLU A 143 12.86 -5.86 9.75
CA GLU A 143 13.53 -6.00 11.04
C GLU A 143 13.67 -4.59 11.61
N GLY A 144 13.07 -4.35 12.78
CA GLY A 144 13.29 -3.11 13.51
C GLY A 144 14.77 -3.05 13.85
N ASP A 145 15.48 -2.08 13.27
CA ASP A 145 16.79 -1.64 13.71
C ASP A 145 16.62 -0.70 14.91
#